data_AF-A0A845GPQ7-F1
#
_entry.id   AF-A0A845GPQ7-F1
#
_cell.length_a   1.000
_cell.length_b   1.000
_cell.length_c   1.000
_cell.angle_alpha   90.00
_cell.angle_beta   90.00
_cell.angle_gamma   90.00
#
_symmetry.space_group_name_H-M   'P 1'
#
loop_
_entity.id
_entity.type
_entity.pdbx_description
1 polymer ?
#
loop_
_entity_poly.entity_id
_entity_poly.type
_entity_poly.pdbx_seq_one_letter_code
_entity_poly.pdbx_strand_id
1 'polypeptide(L)'
;MKTTEYLDAVKAKRGLPSDYALAKELEVSQQTVTHYRNGRTSMGIETSMRVGEILGVDGHKVYADGQIERAKNSAQTAFWTDISEKFSVSFRNLLLGYGPHVA
;
A
#
# COMPACT_ATOMS: atom_id res chain seq x y z
N MET A 1 5.65 -3.87 -4.53
CA MET A 1 6.28 -2.57 -4.85
C MET A 1 6.86 -2.00 -3.57
N LYS A 2 7.86 -1.12 -3.67
CA LYS A 2 8.39 -0.38 -2.52
C LYS A 2 7.62 0.91 -2.28
N THR A 3 7.75 1.47 -1.09
CA THR A 3 7.13 2.75 -0.72
C THR A 3 7.48 3.85 -1.74
N THR A 4 8.74 3.94 -2.17
CA THR A 4 9.19 4.96 -3.14
C THR A 4 8.59 4.78 -4.53
N GLU A 5 8.42 3.53 -4.99
CA GLU A 5 7.82 3.21 -6.29
C GLU A 5 6.35 3.65 -6.35
N TYR A 6 5.62 3.50 -5.25
CA TYR A 6 4.24 4.01 -5.14
C TYR A 6 4.19 5.53 -5.23
N LEU A 7 5.11 6.25 -4.58
CA LEU A 7 5.19 7.71 -4.66
C LEU A 7 5.43 8.17 -6.11
N ASP A 8 6.35 7.52 -6.82
CA ASP A 8 6.65 7.86 -8.21
C ASP A 8 5.50 7.52 -9.15
N ALA A 9 4.82 6.39 -8.93
CA ALA A 9 3.62 6.04 -9.67
C ALA A 9 2.50 7.08 -9.48
N VAL A 10 2.29 7.57 -8.26
CA VAL A 10 1.29 8.63 -7.99
C VAL A 10 1.67 9.92 -8.71
N LYS A 11 2.94 10.34 -8.61
CA LYS A 11 3.42 11.55 -9.31
C LYS A 11 3.22 11.44 -10.82
N ALA A 12 3.56 10.30 -11.40
CA ALA A 12 3.37 10.06 -12.83
C ALA A 12 1.88 10.10 -13.21
N LYS A 13 1.01 9.41 -12.46
CA LYS A 13 -0.43 9.34 -12.76
C LYS A 13 -1.16 10.68 -12.63
N ARG A 14 -0.72 11.53 -11.69
CA ARG A 14 -1.31 12.85 -11.43
C ARG A 14 -0.57 14.02 -12.09
N GLY A 15 0.56 13.76 -12.75
CA GLY A 15 1.37 14.81 -13.38
C GLY A 15 1.99 15.78 -12.38
N LEU A 16 2.39 15.31 -11.19
CA LEU A 16 2.84 16.18 -10.11
C LEU A 16 4.32 16.59 -10.29
N PRO A 17 4.64 17.89 -10.30
CA PRO A 17 5.98 18.37 -10.63
C PRO A 17 6.99 18.23 -9.48
N SER A 18 6.53 17.97 -8.26
CA SER A 18 7.39 17.96 -7.07
C SER A 18 6.86 17.06 -5.96
N ASP A 19 7.75 16.73 -5.02
CA ASP A 19 7.36 15.98 -3.81
C ASP A 19 6.51 16.81 -2.84
N TYR A 20 6.57 18.15 -2.95
CA TYR A 20 5.65 19.02 -2.22
C TYR A 20 4.22 18.94 -2.78
N ALA A 21 4.07 18.90 -4.11
CA ALA A 21 2.77 18.67 -4.74
C ALA A 21 2.23 17.27 -4.39
N LEU A 22 3.11 16.26 -4.34
CA LEU A 22 2.77 14.92 -3.86
C LEU A 22 2.28 14.92 -2.41
N ALA A 23 2.97 15.64 -1.52
CA ALA A 23 2.58 15.74 -0.11
C ALA A 23 1.14 16.28 0.04
N LYS A 24 0.79 17.30 -0.76
CA LYS A 24 -0.57 17.85 -0.81
C LYS A 24 -1.60 16.86 -1.35
N GLU A 25 -1.29 16.17 -2.45
CA GLU A 25 -2.18 15.17 -3.06
C GLU A 25 -2.51 14.03 -2.07
N LEU A 26 -1.50 13.61 -1.30
CA LEU A 26 -1.59 12.55 -0.30
C LEU A 26 -2.04 13.02 1.09
N GLU A 27 -2.30 14.32 1.27
CA GLU A 27 -2.73 14.93 2.53
C GLU A 27 -1.76 14.66 3.70
N VAL A 28 -0.46 14.63 3.42
CA VAL A 28 0.62 14.46 4.42
C VAL A 28 1.55 15.67 4.45
N SER A 29 2.36 15.77 5.50
CA SER A 29 3.41 16.78 5.55
C SER A 29 4.52 16.51 4.52
N GLN A 30 5.19 17.55 4.05
CA GLN A 30 6.37 17.39 3.18
C GLN A 30 7.48 16.59 3.87
N GLN A 31 7.66 16.77 5.19
CA GLN A 31 8.63 15.99 5.97
C GLN A 31 8.30 14.49 5.95
N THR A 32 7.02 14.14 5.98
CA THR A 32 6.55 12.75 5.87
C THR A 32 6.97 12.14 4.53
N VAL A 33 6.76 12.87 3.42
CA VAL A 33 7.23 12.41 2.08
C VAL A 33 8.75 12.25 2.06
N THR A 34 9.50 13.18 2.64
CA THR A 34 10.96 13.05 2.78
C THR A 34 11.35 11.80 3.59
N HIS A 35 10.61 11.45 4.63
CA HIS A 35 10.86 10.23 5.40
C HIS A 35 10.56 8.95 4.61
N TYR A 36 9.51 8.95 3.79
CA TYR A 36 9.24 7.85 2.86
C TYR A 36 10.35 7.69 1.82
N ARG A 37 10.77 8.80 1.18
CA ARG A 37 11.85 8.81 0.18
C ARG A 37 13.16 8.24 0.69
N ASN A 38 13.48 8.52 1.94
CA ASN A 38 14.71 8.06 2.59
C ASN A 38 14.56 6.72 3.32
N GLY A 39 13.43 6.02 3.16
CA GLY A 39 13.17 4.74 3.82
C GLY A 39 13.10 4.79 5.35
N ARG A 40 12.97 5.98 5.94
CA ARG A 40 12.91 6.15 7.41
C ARG A 40 11.60 5.61 7.99
N THR A 41 10.52 5.70 7.22
CA THR A 41 9.19 5.17 7.56
C THR A 41 8.46 4.71 6.29
N SER A 42 7.36 3.97 6.45
CA SER A 42 6.46 3.53 5.37
C SER A 42 5.10 4.19 5.50
N MET A 43 4.26 4.06 4.47
CA MET A 43 2.91 4.65 4.44
C MET A 43 2.01 4.02 5.50
N GLY A 44 1.24 4.87 6.20
CA GLY A 44 0.17 4.44 7.10
C GLY A 44 -1.07 3.99 6.32
N ILE A 45 -2.09 3.50 7.03
CA ILE A 45 -3.32 2.97 6.41
C ILE A 45 -4.03 4.05 5.56
N GLU A 46 -4.25 5.24 6.11
CA GLU A 46 -4.95 6.34 5.41
C GLU A 46 -4.24 6.74 4.11
N THR A 47 -2.91 6.95 4.18
CA THR A 47 -2.10 7.26 3.00
C THR A 47 -2.11 6.10 1.99
N SER A 48 -2.09 4.85 2.46
CA SER A 48 -2.11 3.67 1.59
C SER A 48 -3.45 3.52 0.86
N MET A 49 -4.58 3.81 1.53
CA MET A 49 -5.90 3.87 0.90
C MET A 49 -5.94 4.94 -0.19
N ARG A 50 -5.50 6.17 0.13
CA ARG A 50 -5.42 7.28 -0.82
C ARG A 50 -4.58 6.93 -2.05
N VAL A 51 -3.41 6.32 -1.85
CA VAL A 51 -2.56 5.85 -2.95
C VAL A 51 -3.25 4.77 -3.77
N GLY A 52 -3.93 3.82 -3.11
CA GLY A 52 -4.72 2.77 -3.75
C GLY A 52 -5.80 3.36 -4.66
N GLU A 53 -6.60 4.30 -4.16
CA GLU A 53 -7.64 5.01 -4.92
C GLU A 53 -7.05 5.75 -6.13
N ILE A 54 -5.95 6.50 -5.94
CA ILE A 54 -5.31 7.23 -7.02
C ILE A 54 -4.83 6.26 -8.10
N LEU A 55 -4.15 5.17 -7.72
CA LEU A 55 -3.53 4.24 -8.66
C LEU A 55 -4.50 3.19 -9.23
N GLY A 56 -5.66 2.99 -8.62
CA GLY A 56 -6.60 1.93 -8.99
C GLY A 56 -6.12 0.55 -8.52
N VAL A 57 -5.44 0.50 -7.38
CA VAL A 57 -4.97 -0.74 -6.73
C VAL A 57 -5.54 -0.84 -5.32
N ASP A 58 -5.54 -2.04 -4.75
CA ASP A 58 -5.99 -2.24 -3.38
C ASP A 58 -5.06 -1.52 -2.37
N GLY A 59 -5.62 -0.62 -1.57
CA GLY A 59 -4.90 0.11 -0.52
C GLY A 59 -4.34 -0.80 0.56
N HIS A 60 -4.97 -1.95 0.83
CA HIS A 60 -4.42 -2.96 1.74
C HIS A 60 -3.09 -3.50 1.21
N LYS A 61 -3.01 -3.76 -0.10
CA LYS A 61 -1.76 -4.19 -0.73
C LYS A 61 -0.67 -3.13 -0.60
N VAL A 62 -1.00 -1.85 -0.81
CA VAL A 62 -0.04 -0.74 -0.65
C VAL A 62 0.53 -0.72 0.78
N TYR A 63 -0.35 -0.87 1.77
CA TYR A 63 0.04 -0.91 3.17
C TYR A 63 0.92 -2.12 3.50
N ALA A 64 0.48 -3.32 3.09
CA ALA A 64 1.20 -4.57 3.33
C ALA A 64 2.60 -4.56 2.69
N ASP A 65 2.72 -4.10 1.44
CA ASP A 65 3.99 -3.93 0.73
C ASP A 65 4.95 -3.02 1.54
N GLY A 66 4.45 -1.92 2.13
CA GLY A 66 5.23 -1.03 2.99
C GLY A 66 5.63 -1.63 4.35
N GLN A 67 4.80 -2.50 4.93
CA GLN A 67 5.16 -3.22 6.16
C GLN A 67 6.20 -4.32 5.89
N ILE A 68 6.04 -5.05 4.78
CA ILE A 68 6.98 -6.08 4.33
C ILE A 68 8.36 -5.46 4.06
N GLU A 69 8.41 -4.30 3.42
CA GLU A 69 9.66 -3.57 3.17
C GLU A 69 10.45 -3.27 4.46
N ARG A 70 9.76 -3.03 5.58
CA ARG A 70 10.39 -2.68 6.87
C ARG A 70 10.56 -3.85 7.83
N ALA A 71 9.89 -4.97 7.57
CA ALA A 71 9.91 -6.11 8.47
C ALA A 71 11.34 -6.63 8.66
N LYS A 72 11.83 -6.58 9.89
CA LYS A 72 13.15 -7.11 10.27
C LYS A 72 13.12 -8.59 10.66
N ASN A 73 11.93 -9.13 10.90
CA ASN A 73 11.69 -10.49 11.32
C ASN A 73 10.81 -11.20 10.29
N SER A 74 11.22 -12.40 9.88
CA SER A 74 10.51 -13.26 8.94
C SER A 74 9.06 -13.56 9.36
N ALA A 75 8.76 -13.61 10.66
CA ALA A 75 7.40 -13.85 11.14
C ALA A 75 6.42 -12.73 10.75
N GLN A 76 6.87 -11.46 10.73
CA GLN A 76 6.02 -10.34 10.32
C GLN A 76 5.81 -10.33 8.80
N THR A 77 6.84 -10.67 8.03
CA THR A 77 6.73 -10.83 6.58
C THR A 77 5.74 -11.93 6.21
N ALA A 78 5.81 -13.08 6.89
CA ALA A 78 4.91 -14.19 6.69
C ALA A 78 3.45 -13.82 7.02
N PHE A 79 3.22 -13.11 8.13
CA PHE A 79 1.88 -12.64 8.51
C PHE A 79 1.24 -11.74 7.45
N TRP A 80 1.97 -10.73 6.96
CA TRP A 80 1.42 -9.81 5.95
C TRP A 80 1.22 -10.47 4.58
N THR A 81 2.06 -11.45 4.25
CA THR A 81 1.92 -12.26 3.03
C THR A 81 0.67 -13.14 3.11
N ASP A 82 0.50 -13.87 4.23
CA ASP A 82 -0.64 -14.76 4.48
C ASP A 82 -1.98 -14.01 4.49
N ILE A 83 -2.06 -12.83 5.11
CA ILE A 83 -3.27 -12.01 5.08
C ILE A 83 -3.63 -11.59 3.66
N SER A 84 -2.64 -11.11 2.89
CA SER A 84 -2.86 -10.68 1.50
C SER A 84 -3.36 -11.83 0.62
N GLU A 85 -2.83 -13.03 0.83
CA GLU A 85 -3.24 -14.24 0.12
C GLU A 85 -4.66 -14.68 0.51
N LYS A 86 -4.98 -14.72 1.80
CA LYS A 86 -6.32 -15.08 2.29
C LYS A 86 -7.40 -14.11 1.83
N PHE A 87 -7.12 -12.80 1.79
CA PHE A 87 -8.03 -11.82 1.23
C PHE A 87 -8.29 -12.08 -0.26
N SER A 88 -7.24 -12.38 -1.02
CA SER A 88 -7.35 -12.66 -2.46
C SER A 88 -8.16 -13.93 -2.76
N VAL A 89 -7.96 -14.99 -1.98
CA VAL A 89 -8.70 -16.27 -2.11
C VAL A 89 -10.16 -16.10 -1.71
N SER A 90 -10.44 -15.44 -0.58
CA SER A 90 -11.81 -15.19 -0.11
C SER A 90 -12.60 -14.36 -1.12
N PHE A 91 -11.97 -13.34 -1.69
CA PHE A 91 -12.58 -12.51 -2.73
C PHE A 91 -12.85 -13.28 -4.03
N ARG A 92 -11.91 -14.13 -4.48
CA ARG A 92 -12.15 -15.02 -5.64
C ARG A 92 -13.30 -15.99 -5.41
N ASN A 93 -13.35 -16.61 -4.24
CA ASN A 93 -14.41 -17.56 -3.91
C ASN A 93 -15.78 -16.87 -3.93
N LEU A 94 -15.88 -15.66 -3.37
CA LEU A 94 -17.09 -14.84 -3.44
C LEU A 94 -17.50 -14.53 -4.88
N LEU A 95 -16.57 -14.08 -5.73
CA LEU A 95 -16.85 -13.74 -7.13
C LEU A 95 -17.24 -14.96 -7.98
N LEU A 96 -16.72 -16.14 -7.64
CA LEU A 96 -17.02 -17.39 -8.34
C LEU A 96 -18.28 -18.10 -7.80
N GLY A 97 -18.99 -17.48 -6.85
CA GLY A 97 -20.21 -18.06 -6.25
C GLY A 97 -19.95 -19.23 -5.32
N TYR A 98 -18.70 -19.51 -4.97
CA TYR A 98 -18.35 -20.42 -3.89
C TYR A 98 -18.57 -19.68 -2.57
N GLY A 99 -19.81 -19.74 -2.07
CA GLY A 99 -20.13 -19.31 -0.72
C GLY A 99 -19.22 -20.03 0.30
N PRO A 100 -18.92 -19.41 1.45
CA PRO A 100 -18.09 -20.05 2.46
C PRO A 100 -18.69 -21.41 2.81
N HIS A 101 -17.93 -22.48 2.57
CA HIS A 101 -18.23 -23.78 3.16
C HIS A 101 -17.95 -23.64 4.65
N VAL A 102 -19.00 -23.32 5.40
CA VAL A 102 -19.00 -23.41 6.86
C VAL A 102 -18.87 -24.89 7.17
N ALA A 103 -17.67 -25.30 7.61
CA ALA A 103 -17.41 -26.62 8.18
C ALA A 103 -17.67 -26.60 9.68
#